data_AF-A0A7X8YBJ0-F1
#
_entry.id   AF-A0A7X8YBJ0-F1
#
_cell.length_a   1.000
_cell.length_b   1.000
_cell.length_c   1.000
_cell.angle_alpha   90.00
_cell.angle_beta   90.00
_cell.angle_gamma   90.00
#
_symmetry.space_group_name_H-M   'P 1'
#
loop_
_entity.id
_entity.type
_entity.pdbx_description
1 polymer ?
#
loop_
_entity_poly.entity_id
_entity_poly.type
_entity_poly.pdbx_seq_one_letter_code
_entity_poly.pdbx_strand_id
1 'polypeptide(L)' 'MPTLNGDESWTLPIPARFVVDRNGVIVYSEINLDQTRHSNPQGILPVLDYLHRQRLA' A
#
# COMPACT_ATOMS: atom_id res chain seq x y z
N MET A 1 -16.79 5.57 -14.41
CA MET A 1 -16.25 5.90 -15.74
C MET A 1 -14.97 5.11 -15.93
N PRO A 2 -14.88 4.19 -16.91
CA PRO A 2 -13.69 3.37 -17.19
C PRO A 2 -12.41 4.19 -17.40
N THR A 3 -12.54 5.38 -17.99
CA THR A 3 -11.44 6.32 -18.22
C THR A 3 -10.71 6.79 -16.95
N LEU A 4 -11.31 6.67 -15.76
CA LEU A 4 -10.64 7.01 -14.49
C LEU A 4 -9.64 5.94 -14.04
N ASN A 5 -9.78 4.70 -14.53
CA ASN A 5 -8.97 3.55 -14.13
C ASN A 5 -7.75 3.33 -15.05
N GLY A 6 -7.58 4.14 -16.10
CA GLY A 6 -6.42 4.06 -17.00
C GLY A 6 -6.46 2.92 -18.01
N ASP A 7 -7.57 2.19 -18.11
CA ASP A 7 -7.81 1.19 -19.15
C ASP A 7 -9.27 1.22 -19.65
N GLU A 8 -9.55 0.48 -20.73
CA GLU A 8 -10.91 0.34 -21.28
C GLU A 8 -11.78 -0.66 -20.47
N SER A 9 -11.22 -1.24 -19.41
CA SER A 9 -11.88 -2.26 -18.62
C SER A 9 -12.78 -1.65 -17.54
N TRP A 10 -13.81 -2.40 -17.14
CA TRP A 10 -14.62 -2.09 -15.95
C TRP A 10 -14.04 -2.73 -14.68
N THR A 11 -12.76 -3.13 -14.72
CA THR A 11 -12.10 -3.75 -13.58
C THR A 11 -11.69 -2.67 -12.58
N LEU A 12 -12.10 -2.83 -11.33
CA LEU A 12 -11.64 -1.99 -10.24
C LEU A 12 -10.35 -2.59 -9.66
N PRO A 13 -9.23 -1.85 -9.58
CA PRO A 13 -8.01 -2.37 -8.98
C PRO A 13 -8.26 -2.72 -7.50
N ILE A 14 -7.67 -3.81 -7.04
CA ILE A 14 -7.73 -4.19 -5.62
C ILE A 14 -6.95 -3.14 -4.81
N PRO A 15 -7.53 -2.55 -3.75
CA PRO A 15 -6.86 -1.54 -2.95
C PRO A 15 -5.72 -2.23 -2.22
N ALA A 16 -4.55 -1.63 -2.35
CA ALA A 16 -3.32 -2.14 -1.76
C ALA A 16 -2.45 -1.00 -1.27
N ARG A 17 -1.70 -1.27 -0.21
CA ARG A 17 -0.70 -0.38 0.36
C ARG A 17 0.63 -1.11 0.41
N PHE A 18 1.66 -0.48 -0.14
CA PHE A 18 3.03 -0.99 -0.13
C PHE A 18 3.95 0.05 0.52
N VAL A 19 4.95 -0.43 1.28
CA VAL A 19 6.09 0.39 1.69
C VAL A 19 7.30 -0.13 0.94
N VAL A 20 7.94 0.76 0.20
CA VAL A 20 9.15 0.48 -0.55
C VAL A 20 10.32 1.15 0.16
N ASP A 21 11.37 0.37 0.43
CA ASP A 21 12.60 0.91 1.01
C ASP A 21 13.42 1.70 -0.04
N ARG A 22 14.56 2.27 0.39
CA ARG A 22 15.42 3.06 -0.51
C ARG A 22 16.18 2.22 -1.54
N ASN A 23 16.20 0.90 -1.39
CA ASN A 23 16.79 -0.02 -2.35
C ASN A 23 15.77 -0.49 -3.40
N GLY A 24 14.51 -0.03 -3.31
CA GLY A 24 13.44 -0.45 -4.19
C GLY A 24 12.78 -1.77 -3.78
N VAL A 25 13.02 -2.26 -2.56
CA VAL A 25 12.45 -3.50 -2.04
C VAL A 25 11.14 -3.21 -1.34
N ILE A 26 10.09 -3.99 -1.65
CA ILE A 26 8.84 -3.95 -0.89
C ILE A 26 9.10 -4.62 0.47
N VAL A 27 9.02 -3.82 1.53
CA VAL A 27 9.26 -4.26 2.92
C VAL A 27 7.97 -4.41 3.73
N TYR A 28 6.84 -3.98 3.17
CA TYR A 28 5.50 -4.19 3.71
C TYR A 28 4.47 -4.17 2.58
N SER A 29 3.47 -5.04 2.68
CA SER A 29 2.32 -5.09 1.79
C SER A 29 1.04 -5.34 2.56
N GLU A 30 -0.01 -4.63 2.20
CA GLU A 30 -1.37 -4.85 2.67
C GLU A 30 -2.29 -4.83 1.45
N ILE A 31 -3.14 -5.85 1.35
CA ILE A 31 -4.09 -6.02 0.26
C ILE A 31 -5.45 -6.28 0.90
N ASN A 32 -6.46 -5.48 0.54
CA ASN A 32 -7.82 -5.65 1.03
C ASN A 32 -8.76 -6.00 -0.12
N LEU A 33 -9.35 -7.20 -0.09
CA LEU A 33 -10.33 -7.63 -1.09
C LEU A 33 -11.68 -6.90 -0.95
N ASP A 34 -11.96 -6.36 0.23
CA ASP A 34 -13.14 -5.53 0.47
C ASP A 34 -12.88 -4.08 0.05
N GLN A 35 -13.32 -3.77 -1.17
CA GLN A 35 -13.24 -2.46 -1.84
C GLN A 35 -13.95 -1.33 -1.07
N THR A 36 -14.77 -1.64 -0.07
CA THR A 36 -15.49 -0.63 0.73
C THR A 36 -14.71 -0.18 1.96
N ARG A 37 -13.66 -0.92 2.33
CA ARG A 37 -12.88 -0.68 3.56
C ARG A 37 -11.52 -0.10 3.24
N HIS A 38 -11.37 1.18 3.58
CA HIS A 38 -10.08 1.85 3.54
C HIS A 38 -9.29 1.61 4.82
N SER A 39 -8.03 1.23 4.67
CA SER A 39 -7.10 1.11 5.79
C SER A 39 -6.87 2.47 6.43
N ASN A 40 -6.80 2.51 7.76
CA ASN A 40 -6.46 3.75 8.48
C ASN A 40 -5.06 4.23 8.02
N PRO A 41 -4.91 5.50 7.57
CA PRO A 41 -3.60 6.06 7.21
C PRO A 41 -2.58 5.95 8.35
N GLN A 42 -2.99 6.16 9.60
CA GLN A 42 -2.12 6.09 10.78
C GLN A 42 -1.64 4.66 11.08
N GLY A 43 -2.32 3.64 10.53
CA GLY A 43 -1.94 2.24 10.71
C GLY A 43 -0.57 1.88 10.13
N ILE A 44 0.00 2.76 9.28
CA ILE A 44 1.34 2.54 8.71
C ILE A 44 2.48 2.97 9.64
N LEU A 45 2.23 3.85 10.61
CA LEU A 45 3.28 4.43 11.45
C LEU A 45 4.13 3.37 12.19
N PRO A 46 3.54 2.31 12.78
CA PRO A 46 4.34 1.26 13.44
C PRO A 46 5.31 0.54 12.50
N VAL A 47 4.94 0.36 11.23
CA VAL A 47 5.79 -0.24 10.19
C VAL A 47 6.96 0.69 9.89
N LEU A 48 6.69 1.99 9.74
CA LEU A 48 7.74 2.99 9.48
C LEU A 48 8.71 3.08 10.66
N ASP A 49 8.21 3.07 11.89
CA ASP A 49 9.04 3.08 13.10
C ASP A 49 9.93 1.85 13.21
N TYR A 50 9.39 0.67 12.87
CA TYR A 50 10.17 -0.58 12.84
C TYR A 50 11.31 -0.50 11.82
N LEU A 51 11.01 -0.08 10.59
CA LEU A 51 12.00 0.06 9.52
C LEU A 51 13.05 1.13 9.84
N HIS A 52 12.63 2.22 10.48
CA HIS A 52 13.54 3.27 10.95
C HIS A 52 14.53 2.73 11.97
N ARG A 53 14.06 1.95 12.95
CA ARG A 53 14.93 1.30 13.95
C ARG A 53 15.87 0.28 13.33
N GLN A 54 15.40 -0.56 12.41
CA GLN A 54 16.24 -1.54 11.71
C GLN A 54 17.39 -0.90 10.94
N ARG A 55 17.19 0.30 10.38
CA ARG A 55 18.24 1.03 9.67
C ARG A 55 19.34 1.58 10.57
N LEU A 56 19.03 1.83 11.84
CA LEU A 56 19.97 2.41 12.81
C LEU A 56 20.80 1.35 13.56
N ALA A 57 20.41 0.07 13.46
CA ALA A 57 21.16 -1.07 13.96
C ALA A 57 22.23 -1.52 12.95
#